data_AF-A0A9P6TVK0-F1
#
_entry.id   AF-A0A9P6TVK0-F1
#
_cell.length_a   1.000
_cell.length_b   1.000
_cell.length_c   1.000
_cell.angle_alpha   90.00
_cell.angle_beta   90.00
_cell.angle_gamma   90.00
#
_symmetry.space_group_name_H-M   'P 1'
#
loop_
_entity.id
_entity.type
_entity.pdbx_description
1 polymer ?
#
loop_
_entity_poly.entity_id
_entity_poly.type
_entity_poly.pdbx_seq_one_letter_code
_entity_poly.pdbx_strand_id
1 'polypeptide(L)'
;NLRGSGLIAGETSRAYEDIFTITLVTCRSVGIGAYLVRLGQRTIQNEGQPIILTGAPALNKLLGRDVYTSNLQLGGTQIMYKNGVSHLTAQGDYEGIGKIVHWLSYVPERRNAPVPITVSQDTWDRDIDYLPPKGAVYDPRWMLAGKEPETADSVFQSGFFDKGSFTETLSGWARTVVVGRARLGGVPMGVIAVETRSVEHIIPADPANGDSVEQVLMEAGNVWYPNSAYKTAQAINDFNKGEQLPLMIFANWRGFSGGQRDMYNEILKYGSYIVDALSSYKQPVFVYVVPNGELRGGAWVVVDPTINEDMMEMYADKRSRAGVLEPEGIVEIKFRKAQLLATMERLDEKYRTLKHKYDDTSLAGAERETVKVQLTEREQELMPIYQQMAIQFADLHDTAGRMKAKGTIREALDWTNARRYFYWRVRRRLAEEYLRRRIVTARKQLTRAEQTRLLINWFGVDNVYGKEEDLKHAWEHNDREVLEWFESQAGKIDAYVHELSSQGVADQVYNLYHSDRTGVVAAFERIVDQLTPEEKTDLLTKFSSLAV
;
A
#
# COMPACT_ATOMS: atom_id res chain seq x y z
N ASN A 1 -13.28 -35.06 19.39
CA ASN A 1 -13.82 -33.70 19.08
C ASN A 1 -12.75 -32.62 19.19
N LEU A 2 -12.32 -32.20 20.39
CA LEU A 2 -11.36 -31.08 20.54
C LEU A 2 -10.06 -31.22 19.74
N ARG A 3 -9.41 -32.40 19.75
CA ARG A 3 -8.21 -32.66 18.93
C ARG A 3 -8.49 -32.48 17.43
N GLY A 4 -9.66 -32.93 16.95
CA GLY A 4 -10.08 -32.76 15.56
C GLY A 4 -10.36 -31.28 15.23
N SER A 5 -10.96 -30.54 16.15
CA SER A 5 -11.12 -29.09 16.05
C SER A 5 -9.77 -28.37 15.95
N GLY A 6 -8.79 -28.78 16.76
CA GLY A 6 -7.42 -28.25 16.67
C GLY A 6 -6.73 -28.58 15.33
N LEU A 7 -6.94 -29.79 14.80
CA LEU A 7 -6.41 -30.19 13.50
C LEU A 7 -6.89 -29.27 12.37
N ILE A 8 -8.20 -29.03 12.28
CA ILE A 8 -8.77 -28.18 11.22
C ILE A 8 -8.47 -26.70 11.43
N ALA A 9 -8.37 -26.23 12.69
CA ALA A 9 -7.89 -24.87 12.97
C ALA A 9 -6.46 -24.66 12.44
N GLY A 10 -5.56 -25.61 12.71
CA GLY A 10 -4.19 -25.56 12.18
C GLY A 10 -4.14 -25.61 10.66
N GLU A 11 -5.02 -26.41 10.04
CA GLU A 11 -5.10 -26.49 8.58
C GLU A 11 -5.62 -25.20 7.94
N THR A 12 -6.69 -24.61 8.47
CA THR A 12 -7.21 -23.32 7.95
C THR A 12 -6.20 -22.19 8.15
N SER A 13 -5.47 -22.18 9.26
CA SER A 13 -4.38 -21.22 9.48
C SER A 13 -3.29 -21.31 8.40
N ARG A 14 -2.89 -22.54 8.02
CA ARG A 14 -1.90 -22.74 6.95
C ARG A 14 -2.49 -22.42 5.57
N ALA A 15 -3.75 -22.77 5.33
CA ALA A 15 -4.43 -22.50 4.08
C ALA A 15 -4.51 -21.00 3.78
N TYR A 16 -4.78 -20.15 4.78
CA TYR A 16 -4.78 -18.69 4.60
C TYR A 16 -3.43 -18.13 4.14
N GLU A 17 -2.32 -18.69 4.63
CA GLU A 17 -0.97 -18.27 4.23
C GLU A 17 -0.60 -18.71 2.80
N ASP A 18 -1.30 -19.69 2.24
CA ASP A 18 -0.94 -20.34 0.98
C ASP A 18 -1.89 -20.03 -0.19
N ILE A 19 -3.20 -20.15 0.05
CA ILE A 19 -4.25 -20.07 -0.96
C ILE A 19 -5.32 -19.05 -0.59
N PHE A 20 -6.17 -18.70 -1.55
CA PHE A 20 -7.33 -17.86 -1.29
C PHE A 20 -8.35 -18.58 -0.40
N THR A 21 -8.67 -17.98 0.73
CA THR A 21 -9.69 -18.46 1.68
C THR A 21 -10.81 -17.44 1.79
N ILE A 22 -12.06 -17.88 1.73
CA ILE A 22 -13.25 -17.05 1.93
C ILE A 22 -14.33 -17.86 2.67
N THR A 23 -15.04 -17.20 3.59
CA THR A 23 -16.09 -17.83 4.40
C THR A 23 -17.40 -17.07 4.28
N LEU A 24 -18.51 -17.78 4.07
CA LEU A 24 -19.87 -17.25 4.13
C LEU A 24 -20.58 -17.79 5.37
N VAL A 25 -21.11 -16.90 6.21
CA VAL A 25 -21.88 -17.26 7.40
C VAL A 25 -23.37 -17.18 7.09
N THR A 26 -24.01 -18.35 6.90
CA THR A 26 -25.39 -18.48 6.42
C THR A 26 -26.44 -18.70 7.52
N CYS A 27 -26.05 -19.23 8.69
CA CYS A 27 -26.96 -19.48 9.81
C CYS A 27 -26.34 -19.09 11.16
N ARG A 28 -25.44 -19.92 11.71
CA ARG A 28 -24.70 -19.57 12.92
C ARG A 28 -23.35 -20.26 12.89
N SER A 29 -22.31 -19.53 13.30
CA SER A 29 -20.98 -20.08 13.46
C SER A 29 -20.60 -20.04 14.93
N VAL A 30 -20.41 -21.22 15.55
CA VAL A 30 -20.28 -21.36 17.02
C VAL A 30 -18.97 -22.06 17.38
N GLY A 31 -18.25 -21.52 18.36
CA GLY A 31 -17.05 -22.14 18.94
C GLY A 31 -15.94 -22.31 17.90
N ILE A 32 -15.58 -23.55 17.56
CA ILE A 32 -14.57 -23.81 16.51
C ILE A 32 -14.97 -23.23 15.16
N GLY A 33 -16.26 -23.22 14.80
CA GLY A 33 -16.72 -22.60 13.56
C GLY A 33 -16.34 -21.11 13.49
N ALA A 34 -16.48 -20.38 14.60
CA ALA A 34 -16.12 -18.96 14.66
C ALA A 34 -14.61 -18.75 14.50
N TYR A 35 -13.79 -19.65 15.05
CA TYR A 35 -12.34 -19.64 14.80
C TYR A 35 -12.00 -19.95 13.35
N LEU A 36 -12.67 -20.90 12.69
CA LEU A 36 -12.42 -21.18 11.27
C LEU A 36 -12.79 -19.99 10.38
N VAL A 37 -13.90 -19.31 10.67
CA VAL A 37 -14.28 -18.04 10.01
C VAL A 37 -13.14 -17.03 10.15
N ARG A 38 -12.64 -16.80 11.37
CA ARG A 38 -11.57 -15.81 11.60
C ARG A 38 -10.24 -16.23 10.99
N LEU A 39 -9.85 -17.51 11.08
CA LEU A 39 -8.60 -18.03 10.52
C LEU A 39 -8.60 -17.95 8.98
N GLY A 40 -9.76 -18.14 8.34
CA GLY A 40 -9.94 -17.90 6.91
C GLY A 40 -9.94 -16.41 6.52
N GLN A 41 -9.98 -15.50 7.50
CA GLN A 41 -10.02 -14.04 7.42
C GLN A 41 -11.22 -13.48 6.66
N ARG A 42 -11.26 -13.67 5.33
CA ARG A 42 -12.22 -13.03 4.42
C ARG A 42 -13.62 -13.56 4.68
N THR A 43 -14.45 -12.73 5.29
CA THR A 43 -15.75 -13.17 5.80
C THR A 43 -16.88 -12.34 5.22
N ILE A 44 -17.89 -13.04 4.69
CA ILE A 44 -19.18 -12.47 4.33
C ILE A 44 -20.20 -13.01 5.34
N GLN A 45 -20.92 -12.11 6.00
CA GLN A 45 -21.88 -12.48 7.03
C GLN A 45 -23.29 -12.11 6.59
N ASN A 46 -24.19 -13.08 6.58
CA ASN A 46 -25.59 -12.77 6.34
C ASN A 46 -26.20 -12.02 7.53
N GLU A 47 -27.07 -11.06 7.23
CA GLU A 47 -27.85 -10.36 8.24
C GLU A 47 -28.68 -11.37 9.07
N GLY A 48 -28.76 -11.11 10.37
CA GLY A 48 -29.46 -12.00 11.30
C GLY A 48 -28.74 -13.32 11.64
N GLN A 49 -27.48 -13.52 11.20
CA GLN A 49 -26.71 -14.75 11.45
C GLN A 49 -25.49 -14.51 12.34
N PRO A 50 -25.39 -15.07 13.56
CA PRO A 50 -24.32 -14.73 14.50
C PRO A 50 -23.05 -15.57 14.35
N ILE A 51 -21.90 -14.94 14.62
CA ILE A 51 -20.58 -15.57 14.84
C ILE A 51 -20.27 -15.46 16.34
N ILE A 52 -20.27 -16.57 17.08
CA ILE A 52 -20.12 -16.55 18.55
C ILE A 52 -19.19 -17.64 19.06
N LEU A 53 -18.57 -17.42 20.21
CA LEU A 53 -17.84 -18.46 20.93
C LEU A 53 -18.78 -19.22 21.88
N THR A 54 -19.51 -18.47 22.70
CA THR A 54 -20.44 -18.98 23.71
C THR A 54 -21.80 -18.32 23.51
N GLY A 55 -22.88 -19.09 23.62
CA GLY A 55 -24.24 -18.56 23.46
C GLY A 55 -24.70 -17.69 24.63
N ALA A 56 -25.59 -16.74 24.35
CA ALA A 56 -26.19 -15.83 25.32
C ALA A 56 -26.81 -16.55 26.54
N PRO A 57 -27.59 -17.64 26.39
CA PRO A 57 -28.15 -18.35 27.55
C PRO A 57 -27.08 -18.94 28.49
N ALA A 58 -25.93 -19.36 27.94
CA ALA A 58 -24.83 -19.88 28.75
C ALA A 58 -24.10 -18.76 29.51
N LEU A 59 -23.96 -17.58 28.91
CA LEU A 59 -23.40 -16.40 29.57
C LEU A 59 -24.33 -15.89 30.68
N ASN A 60 -25.64 -15.79 30.43
CA ASN A 60 -26.61 -15.39 31.46
C ASN A 60 -26.59 -16.36 32.65
N LYS A 61 -26.54 -17.67 32.38
CA LYS A 61 -26.41 -18.69 33.43
C LYS A 61 -25.12 -18.53 34.24
N LEU A 62 -24.01 -18.21 33.58
CA LEU A 62 -22.72 -17.98 34.26
C LEU A 62 -22.76 -16.71 35.14
N LEU A 63 -23.40 -15.64 34.65
CA LEU A 63 -23.52 -14.37 35.35
C LEU A 63 -24.63 -14.35 36.41
N GLY A 64 -25.49 -15.38 36.45
CA GLY A 64 -26.61 -15.50 37.39
C GLY A 64 -27.76 -14.52 37.14
N ARG A 65 -27.78 -13.83 35.99
CA ARG A 65 -28.81 -12.85 35.60
C ARG A 65 -28.94 -12.76 34.08
N ASP A 66 -30.10 -12.32 33.61
CA ASP A 66 -30.38 -12.17 32.18
C ASP A 66 -29.76 -10.88 31.61
N VAL A 67 -28.49 -10.97 31.22
CA VAL A 67 -27.72 -9.85 30.66
C VAL A 67 -27.95 -9.71 29.16
N TYR A 68 -27.81 -10.81 28.42
CA TYR A 68 -27.86 -10.83 26.96
C TYR A 68 -29.19 -11.41 26.47
N THR A 69 -29.83 -10.74 25.51
CA THR A 69 -31.16 -11.10 25.00
C THR A 69 -31.11 -12.01 23.77
N SER A 70 -30.00 -11.98 23.03
CA SER A 70 -29.85 -12.75 21.78
C SER A 70 -28.38 -13.04 21.48
N ASN A 71 -28.12 -14.16 20.78
CA ASN A 71 -26.81 -14.43 20.21
C ASN A 71 -26.37 -13.36 19.19
N LEU A 72 -27.33 -12.68 18.55
CA LEU A 72 -27.03 -11.56 17.66
C LEU A 72 -26.44 -10.38 18.40
N GLN A 73 -26.80 -10.15 19.66
CA GLN A 73 -26.21 -9.09 20.48
C GLN A 73 -24.70 -9.30 20.69
N LEU A 74 -24.24 -10.55 20.62
CA LEU A 74 -22.84 -10.93 20.81
C LEU A 74 -22.06 -11.02 19.50
N GLY A 75 -22.71 -11.50 18.43
CA GLY A 75 -22.03 -11.94 17.22
C GLY A 75 -22.71 -11.58 15.91
N GLY A 76 -23.77 -10.78 15.94
CA GLY A 76 -24.44 -10.29 14.73
C GLY A 76 -23.57 -9.32 13.93
N THR A 77 -24.07 -8.93 12.76
CA THR A 77 -23.41 -7.99 11.84
C THR A 77 -23.10 -6.66 12.51
N GLN A 78 -23.99 -6.17 13.37
CA GLN A 78 -23.77 -4.94 14.14
C GLN A 78 -22.56 -4.99 15.10
N ILE A 79 -22.01 -6.19 15.38
CA ILE A 79 -20.76 -6.38 16.12
C ILE A 79 -19.64 -6.70 15.15
N MET A 80 -19.77 -7.77 14.37
CA MET A 80 -18.68 -8.36 13.58
C MET A 80 -18.31 -7.54 12.34
N TYR A 81 -19.27 -6.82 11.74
CA TYR A 81 -18.99 -5.86 10.67
C TYR A 81 -18.37 -4.57 11.21
N LYS A 82 -18.76 -4.17 12.42
CA LYS A 82 -18.27 -2.95 13.09
C LYS A 82 -16.91 -3.10 13.76
N ASN A 83 -16.41 -4.33 13.93
CA ASN A 83 -15.09 -4.62 14.49
C ASN A 83 -14.08 -5.23 13.49
N GLY A 84 -14.50 -5.45 12.24
CA GLY A 84 -13.62 -5.94 11.18
C GLY A 84 -13.44 -7.46 11.07
N VAL A 85 -14.24 -8.25 11.80
CA VAL A 85 -14.29 -9.71 11.60
C VAL A 85 -15.00 -10.05 10.29
N SER A 86 -16.10 -9.36 9.99
CA SER A 86 -16.85 -9.50 8.74
C SER A 86 -16.42 -8.42 7.75
N HIS A 87 -15.93 -8.82 6.58
CA HIS A 87 -15.53 -7.91 5.50
C HIS A 87 -16.73 -7.33 4.75
N LEU A 88 -17.80 -8.11 4.59
CA LEU A 88 -19.03 -7.72 3.93
C LEU A 88 -20.24 -8.28 4.68
N THR A 89 -21.39 -7.63 4.57
CA THR A 89 -22.68 -8.20 4.97
C THR A 89 -23.53 -8.55 3.76
N ALA A 90 -24.52 -9.44 3.88
CA ALA A 90 -25.44 -9.80 2.81
C ALA A 90 -26.86 -10.05 3.37
N GLN A 91 -27.91 -9.74 2.63
CA GLN A 91 -29.30 -9.95 3.08
C GLN A 91 -29.73 -11.43 3.06
N GLY A 92 -29.01 -12.27 2.34
CA GLY A 92 -29.25 -13.72 2.29
C GLY A 92 -28.21 -14.46 1.48
N ASP A 93 -28.32 -15.79 1.45
CA ASP A 93 -27.32 -16.70 0.87
C ASP A 93 -27.00 -16.40 -0.59
N TYR A 94 -28.02 -16.08 -1.40
CA TYR A 94 -27.83 -15.78 -2.82
C TYR A 94 -26.96 -14.53 -3.03
N GLU A 95 -27.23 -13.44 -2.29
CA GLU A 95 -26.40 -12.23 -2.33
C GLU A 95 -24.99 -12.50 -1.79
N GLY A 96 -24.89 -13.30 -0.72
CA GLY A 96 -23.61 -13.73 -0.15
C GLY A 96 -22.75 -14.46 -1.17
N ILE A 97 -23.32 -15.43 -1.89
CA ILE A 97 -22.64 -16.16 -2.98
C ILE A 97 -22.28 -15.21 -4.12
N GLY A 98 -23.18 -14.30 -4.51
CA GLY A 98 -22.89 -13.28 -5.52
C GLY A 98 -21.67 -12.43 -5.17
N LYS A 99 -21.54 -12.02 -3.90
CA LYS A 99 -20.37 -11.30 -3.39
C LYS A 99 -19.10 -12.15 -3.38
N ILE A 100 -19.18 -13.46 -3.09
CA ILE A 100 -18.03 -14.38 -3.21
C ILE A 100 -17.56 -14.43 -4.67
N VAL A 101 -18.46 -14.65 -5.62
CA VAL A 101 -18.12 -14.74 -7.06
C VAL A 101 -17.52 -13.42 -7.54
N HIS A 102 -18.08 -12.28 -7.12
CA HIS A 102 -17.54 -10.97 -7.44
C HIS A 102 -16.14 -10.76 -6.86
N TRP A 103 -15.88 -11.20 -5.63
CA TRP A 103 -14.55 -11.15 -5.01
C TRP A 103 -13.54 -12.03 -5.77
N LEU A 104 -13.93 -13.26 -6.10
CA LEU A 104 -13.11 -14.18 -6.90
C LEU A 104 -12.75 -13.60 -8.28
N SER A 105 -13.56 -12.69 -8.83
CA SER A 105 -13.23 -12.03 -10.11
C SER A 105 -11.90 -11.27 -10.09
N TYR A 106 -11.44 -10.80 -8.92
CA TYR A 106 -10.16 -10.12 -8.76
C TYR A 106 -8.99 -11.10 -8.56
N VAL A 107 -9.26 -12.34 -8.16
CA VAL A 107 -8.27 -13.29 -7.65
C VAL A 107 -7.76 -14.20 -8.77
N PRO A 108 -6.44 -14.53 -8.82
CA PRO A 108 -5.91 -15.51 -9.76
C PRO A 108 -6.58 -16.88 -9.62
N GLU A 109 -6.71 -17.62 -10.72
CA GLU A 109 -7.32 -18.95 -10.74
C GLU A 109 -6.63 -19.98 -9.84
N ARG A 110 -5.32 -19.81 -9.61
CA ARG A 110 -4.48 -20.67 -8.77
C ARG A 110 -3.29 -19.89 -8.25
N ARG A 111 -2.65 -20.42 -7.20
CA ARG A 111 -1.43 -19.84 -6.62
C ARG A 111 -0.37 -19.63 -7.71
N ASN A 112 0.23 -18.44 -7.73
CA ASN A 112 1.28 -18.03 -8.66
C ASN A 112 0.86 -17.90 -10.13
N ALA A 113 -0.43 -17.98 -10.45
CA ALA A 113 -0.93 -17.57 -11.76
C ALA A 113 -0.94 -16.03 -11.86
N PRO A 114 -0.90 -15.47 -13.08
CA PRO A 114 -1.14 -14.06 -13.30
C PRO A 114 -2.50 -13.61 -12.78
N VAL A 115 -2.61 -12.34 -12.39
CA VAL A 115 -3.90 -11.76 -12.01
C VAL A 115 -4.85 -11.68 -13.21
N PRO A 116 -6.17 -11.85 -13.01
CA PRO A 116 -7.13 -11.88 -14.11
C PRO A 116 -7.38 -10.47 -14.66
N ILE A 117 -6.57 -10.04 -15.63
CA ILE A 117 -6.74 -8.78 -16.36
C ILE A 117 -7.91 -8.93 -17.34
N THR A 118 -8.96 -8.11 -17.17
CA THR A 118 -10.16 -8.16 -18.00
C THR A 118 -10.20 -6.98 -18.97
N VAL A 119 -10.88 -7.12 -20.11
CA VAL A 119 -11.15 -5.96 -20.97
C VAL A 119 -12.07 -4.99 -20.22
N SER A 120 -11.66 -3.73 -20.10
CA SER A 120 -12.45 -2.69 -19.45
C SER A 120 -13.12 -1.80 -20.49
N GLN A 121 -14.39 -1.45 -20.25
CA GLN A 121 -15.07 -0.41 -21.04
C GLN A 121 -14.52 0.99 -20.70
N ASP A 122 -13.99 1.13 -19.48
CA ASP A 122 -13.33 2.35 -19.04
C ASP A 122 -11.89 2.36 -19.55
N THR A 123 -11.63 3.18 -20.57
CA THR A 123 -10.33 3.20 -21.26
C THR A 123 -9.21 3.64 -20.32
N TRP A 124 -8.00 3.13 -20.54
CA TRP A 124 -6.82 3.58 -19.81
C TRP A 124 -6.43 5.02 -20.22
N ASP A 125 -6.71 5.40 -21.47
CA ASP A 125 -6.38 6.69 -22.08
C ASP A 125 -7.48 7.73 -21.84
N ARG A 126 -7.72 8.04 -20.57
CA ARG A 126 -8.60 9.15 -20.18
C ARG A 126 -8.04 9.94 -19.00
N ASP A 127 -8.54 11.15 -18.86
CA ASP A 127 -8.26 12.01 -17.73
C ASP A 127 -9.04 11.53 -16.49
N ILE A 128 -8.59 11.96 -15.31
CA ILE A 128 -9.38 11.88 -14.08
C ILE A 128 -10.09 13.22 -13.87
N ASP A 129 -11.41 13.22 -13.88
CA ASP A 129 -12.20 14.45 -13.76
C ASP A 129 -12.32 14.91 -12.30
N TYR A 130 -12.50 13.98 -11.36
CA TYR A 130 -12.62 14.32 -9.95
C TYR A 130 -11.25 14.66 -9.36
N LEU A 131 -11.08 15.92 -8.95
CA LEU A 131 -9.87 16.39 -8.27
C LEU A 131 -10.13 16.59 -6.77
N PRO A 132 -9.35 15.97 -5.88
CA PRO A 132 -9.39 16.25 -4.45
C PRO A 132 -9.25 17.76 -4.15
N PRO A 133 -10.22 18.40 -3.47
CA PRO A 133 -10.19 19.84 -3.24
C PRO A 133 -9.09 20.25 -2.26
N LYS A 134 -8.54 21.45 -2.43
CA LYS A 134 -7.57 22.03 -1.48
C LYS A 134 -8.30 22.61 -0.28
N GLY A 135 -7.95 22.18 0.93
CA GLY A 135 -8.46 22.75 2.18
C GLY A 135 -9.90 22.38 2.54
N ALA A 136 -10.57 21.55 1.73
CA ALA A 136 -11.90 21.01 2.04
C ALA A 136 -11.82 19.50 2.27
N VAL A 137 -12.67 19.00 3.17
CA VAL A 137 -12.84 17.56 3.39
C VAL A 137 -13.71 16.95 2.29
N TYR A 138 -13.45 15.70 1.93
CA TYR A 138 -14.14 14.97 0.88
C TYR A 138 -14.19 13.46 1.17
N ASP A 139 -15.13 12.75 0.53
CA ASP A 139 -15.14 11.29 0.58
C ASP A 139 -14.07 10.72 -0.36
N PRO A 140 -13.07 9.98 0.13
CA PRO A 140 -12.04 9.39 -0.73
C PRO A 140 -12.63 8.44 -1.79
N ARG A 141 -13.82 7.89 -1.59
CA ARG A 141 -14.47 7.02 -2.59
C ARG A 141 -14.71 7.76 -3.91
N TRP A 142 -14.90 9.08 -3.87
CA TRP A 142 -15.08 9.89 -5.08
C TRP A 142 -13.82 9.94 -5.95
N MET A 143 -12.62 10.05 -5.35
CA MET A 143 -11.37 10.00 -6.12
C MET A 143 -11.05 8.59 -6.63
N LEU A 144 -11.55 7.54 -5.96
CA LEU A 144 -11.36 6.16 -6.38
C LEU A 144 -12.31 5.77 -7.52
N ALA A 145 -13.62 5.88 -7.31
CA ALA A 145 -14.66 5.33 -8.17
C ALA A 145 -15.40 6.38 -9.03
N GLY A 146 -15.20 7.66 -8.73
CA GLY A 146 -15.92 8.78 -9.33
C GLY A 146 -17.00 9.35 -8.43
N LYS A 147 -17.44 10.56 -8.75
CA LYS A 147 -18.51 11.28 -8.06
C LYS A 147 -19.75 11.32 -8.94
N GLU A 148 -20.85 10.80 -8.40
CA GLU A 148 -22.16 10.90 -9.05
C GLU A 148 -22.66 12.35 -9.08
N PRO A 149 -23.45 12.73 -10.10
CA PRO A 149 -23.96 14.08 -10.23
C PRO A 149 -24.93 14.42 -9.09
N GLU A 150 -24.76 15.61 -8.49
CA GLU A 150 -25.60 16.09 -7.38
C GLU A 150 -26.85 16.82 -7.89
N THR A 151 -26.78 17.40 -9.08
CA THR A 151 -27.87 18.14 -9.73
C THR A 151 -28.12 17.62 -11.15
N ALA A 152 -29.31 17.88 -11.70
CA ALA A 152 -29.68 17.47 -13.06
C ALA A 152 -28.73 18.02 -14.15
N ASP A 153 -28.04 19.11 -13.86
CA ASP A 153 -27.09 19.77 -14.78
C ASP A 153 -25.63 19.30 -14.58
N SER A 154 -25.35 18.56 -13.50
CA SER A 154 -24.01 18.03 -13.25
C SER A 154 -23.78 16.70 -13.96
N VAL A 155 -22.55 16.47 -14.41
CA VAL A 155 -22.13 15.23 -15.08
C VAL A 155 -21.33 14.39 -14.09
N PHE A 156 -21.38 13.07 -14.24
CA PHE A 156 -20.50 12.15 -13.53
C PHE A 156 -19.04 12.56 -13.69
N GLN A 157 -18.34 12.71 -12.57
CA GLN A 157 -16.90 13.00 -12.56
C GLN A 157 -16.15 11.70 -12.37
N SER A 158 -15.35 11.30 -13.35
CA SER A 158 -14.60 10.06 -13.29
C SER A 158 -13.54 10.07 -12.18
N GLY A 159 -13.38 8.92 -11.52
CA GLY A 159 -12.32 8.66 -10.54
C GLY A 159 -11.08 8.03 -11.19
N PHE A 160 -10.13 7.63 -10.35
CA PHE A 160 -8.88 7.01 -10.76
C PHE A 160 -9.08 5.61 -11.37
N PHE A 161 -9.92 4.79 -10.73
CA PHE A 161 -10.18 3.42 -11.17
C PHE A 161 -11.31 3.34 -12.20
N ASP A 162 -11.46 2.15 -12.75
CA ASP A 162 -12.51 1.84 -13.71
C ASP A 162 -13.88 2.00 -13.06
N LYS A 163 -14.80 2.67 -13.75
CA LYS A 163 -16.17 2.89 -13.25
C LYS A 163 -16.83 1.58 -12.80
N GLY A 164 -17.35 1.55 -11.58
CA GLY A 164 -18.04 0.39 -11.01
C GLY A 164 -17.12 -0.78 -10.58
N SER A 165 -15.79 -0.63 -10.67
CA SER A 165 -14.86 -1.68 -10.26
C SER A 165 -14.50 -1.65 -8.77
N PHE A 166 -14.61 -0.49 -8.10
CA PHE A 166 -14.23 -0.41 -6.69
C PHE A 166 -15.24 -1.13 -5.79
N THR A 167 -14.77 -2.13 -5.06
CA THR A 167 -15.54 -2.91 -4.09
C THR A 167 -14.91 -2.73 -2.71
N GLU A 168 -15.55 -1.91 -1.89
CA GLU A 168 -15.09 -1.64 -0.52
C GLU A 168 -15.33 -2.85 0.38
N THR A 169 -14.39 -3.14 1.27
CA THR A 169 -14.51 -4.17 2.32
C THR A 169 -14.19 -3.57 3.68
N LEU A 170 -14.73 -4.16 4.75
CA LEU A 170 -14.54 -3.70 6.13
C LEU A 170 -15.03 -2.24 6.34
N SER A 171 -16.04 -1.79 5.59
CA SER A 171 -16.47 -0.37 5.66
C SER A 171 -17.23 -0.01 6.95
N GLY A 172 -17.67 -1.02 7.71
CA GLY A 172 -18.29 -0.84 9.03
C GLY A 172 -17.29 -0.51 10.15
N TRP A 173 -15.99 -0.72 9.94
CA TRP A 173 -14.96 -0.64 10.98
C TRP A 173 -13.79 0.25 10.57
N ALA A 174 -13.21 0.97 11.53
CA ALA A 174 -12.05 1.86 11.37
C ALA A 174 -12.16 2.73 10.10
N ARG A 175 -13.23 3.51 10.05
CA ARG A 175 -13.68 4.26 8.86
C ARG A 175 -12.73 5.39 8.43
N THR A 176 -11.73 5.72 9.25
CA THR A 176 -10.63 6.64 8.91
C THR A 176 -9.75 6.12 7.76
N VAL A 177 -9.79 4.79 7.49
CA VAL A 177 -9.13 4.18 6.33
C VAL A 177 -10.15 3.38 5.51
N VAL A 178 -10.11 3.58 4.20
CA VAL A 178 -10.94 2.91 3.20
C VAL A 178 -10.09 1.84 2.52
N VAL A 179 -10.57 0.59 2.51
CA VAL A 179 -9.87 -0.55 1.91
C VAL A 179 -10.80 -1.31 0.98
N GLY A 180 -10.27 -1.79 -0.13
CA GLY A 180 -11.08 -2.52 -1.10
C GLY A 180 -10.27 -3.04 -2.28
N ARG A 181 -10.98 -3.49 -3.31
CA ARG A 181 -10.40 -3.95 -4.58
C ARG A 181 -10.96 -3.12 -5.71
N ALA A 182 -10.15 -2.81 -6.71
CA ALA A 182 -10.58 -2.10 -7.91
C ALA A 182 -9.86 -2.63 -9.15
N ARG A 183 -10.23 -2.10 -10.32
CA ARG A 183 -9.50 -2.32 -11.57
C ARG A 183 -8.96 -1.02 -12.13
N LEU A 184 -7.73 -1.06 -12.64
CA LEU A 184 -7.10 0.02 -13.39
C LEU A 184 -6.87 -0.44 -14.83
N GLY A 185 -7.71 0.02 -15.76
CA GLY A 185 -7.72 -0.46 -17.15
C GLY A 185 -7.84 -1.99 -17.23
N GLY A 186 -8.67 -2.57 -16.36
CA GLY A 186 -8.88 -4.01 -16.28
C GLY A 186 -7.96 -4.78 -15.33
N VAL A 187 -6.84 -4.20 -14.89
CA VAL A 187 -5.90 -4.86 -13.96
C VAL A 187 -6.46 -4.83 -12.54
N PRO A 188 -6.74 -5.97 -11.89
CA PRO A 188 -7.26 -5.99 -10.53
C PRO A 188 -6.16 -5.66 -9.52
N MET A 189 -6.48 -4.86 -8.51
CA MET A 189 -5.53 -4.49 -7.47
C MET A 189 -6.20 -4.19 -6.12
N GLY A 190 -5.45 -4.40 -5.05
CA GLY A 190 -5.82 -3.95 -3.71
C GLY A 190 -5.68 -2.42 -3.60
N VAL A 191 -6.58 -1.80 -2.84
CA VAL A 191 -6.65 -0.34 -2.70
C VAL A 191 -6.73 0.01 -1.22
N ILE A 192 -5.90 0.96 -0.81
CA ILE A 192 -5.95 1.61 0.50
C ILE A 192 -6.01 3.12 0.28
N ALA A 193 -6.98 3.79 0.88
CA ALA A 193 -7.16 5.24 0.83
C ALA A 193 -7.52 5.79 2.21
N VAL A 194 -7.36 7.10 2.39
CA VAL A 194 -7.54 7.77 3.68
C VAL A 194 -8.79 8.63 3.66
N GLU A 195 -9.62 8.50 4.69
CA GLU A 195 -10.76 9.41 4.90
C GLU A 195 -10.24 10.75 5.41
N THR A 196 -10.79 11.84 4.86
CA THR A 196 -10.37 13.21 5.21
C THR A 196 -11.35 13.88 6.17
N ARG A 197 -12.60 13.39 6.21
CA ARG A 197 -13.61 13.85 7.17
C ARG A 197 -13.35 13.24 8.53
N SER A 198 -13.77 13.95 9.58
CA SER A 198 -13.87 13.36 10.91
C SER A 198 -14.93 12.26 10.90
N VAL A 199 -14.63 11.13 11.55
CA VAL A 199 -15.51 9.98 11.61
C VAL A 199 -15.86 9.65 13.04
N GLU A 200 -17.13 9.34 13.25
CA GLU A 200 -17.62 8.84 14.53
C GLU A 200 -17.25 7.38 14.72
N HIS A 201 -16.67 7.06 15.86
CA HIS A 201 -16.43 5.71 16.33
C HIS A 201 -17.29 5.48 17.58
N ILE A 202 -18.36 4.71 17.38
CA ILE A 202 -19.34 4.42 18.43
C ILE A 202 -18.94 3.12 19.12
N ILE A 203 -18.61 3.21 20.41
CA ILE A 203 -18.38 2.06 21.28
C ILE A 203 -19.71 1.75 21.98
N PRO A 204 -20.33 0.59 21.72
CA PRO A 204 -21.60 0.23 22.33
C PRO A 204 -21.44 0.06 23.85
N ALA A 205 -22.50 0.36 24.60
CA ALA A 205 -22.55 0.07 26.03
C ALA A 205 -22.40 -1.44 26.30
N ASP A 206 -21.64 -1.81 27.33
CA ASP A 206 -21.55 -3.20 27.79
C ASP A 206 -22.77 -3.56 28.64
N PRO A 207 -23.66 -4.46 28.18
CA PRO A 207 -24.84 -4.86 28.96
C PRO A 207 -24.48 -5.53 30.29
N ALA A 208 -23.28 -6.08 30.43
CA ALA A 208 -22.83 -6.72 31.68
C ALA A 208 -22.44 -5.69 32.75
N ASN A 209 -22.20 -4.43 32.38
CA ASN A 209 -21.83 -3.36 33.30
C ASN A 209 -22.93 -2.30 33.35
N GLY A 210 -23.61 -2.17 34.50
CA GLY A 210 -24.71 -1.23 34.68
C GLY A 210 -24.32 0.25 34.56
N ASP A 211 -23.05 0.57 34.76
CA ASP A 211 -22.53 1.94 34.63
C ASP A 211 -22.06 2.25 33.20
N SER A 212 -22.04 1.25 32.30
CA SER A 212 -21.58 1.45 30.93
C SER A 212 -22.64 2.20 30.11
N VAL A 213 -22.18 3.24 29.43
CA VAL A 213 -22.97 3.98 28.44
C VAL A 213 -22.29 3.93 27.08
N GLU A 214 -23.06 4.15 26.02
CA GLU A 214 -22.51 4.28 24.68
C GLU A 214 -21.56 5.48 24.62
N GLN A 215 -20.39 5.29 24.02
CA GLN A 215 -19.40 6.35 23.85
C GLN A 215 -19.24 6.66 22.36
N VAL A 216 -19.40 7.93 22.01
CA VAL A 216 -19.13 8.43 20.65
C VAL A 216 -17.79 9.14 20.67
N LEU A 217 -16.82 8.54 19.99
CA LEU A 217 -15.48 9.10 19.84
C LEU A 217 -15.35 9.71 18.44
N MET A 218 -14.82 10.93 18.37
CA MET A 218 -14.49 11.55 17.09
C MET A 218 -13.06 11.19 16.72
N GLU A 219 -12.89 10.50 15.61
CA GLU A 219 -11.60 10.21 14.99
C GLU A 219 -11.37 11.23 13.88
N ALA A 220 -10.26 11.96 13.92
CA ALA A 220 -9.92 12.92 12.88
C ALA A 220 -9.57 12.19 11.57
N GLY A 221 -9.94 12.80 10.44
CA GLY A 221 -9.45 12.37 9.14
C GLY A 221 -7.93 12.50 9.03
N ASN A 222 -7.32 11.82 8.06
CA ASN A 222 -5.88 11.87 7.80
C ASN A 222 -4.98 11.36 8.96
N VAL A 223 -5.50 10.63 9.94
CA VAL A 223 -4.75 10.12 11.10
C VAL A 223 -4.92 8.61 11.24
N TRP A 224 -3.83 7.92 11.56
CA TRP A 224 -3.91 6.52 11.98
C TRP A 224 -4.21 6.39 13.48
N TYR A 225 -5.22 5.58 13.77
CA TYR A 225 -5.65 5.16 15.10
C TYR A 225 -5.40 3.64 15.25
N PRO A 226 -5.50 3.07 16.47
CA PRO A 226 -5.18 1.65 16.67
C PRO A 226 -5.96 0.71 15.76
N ASN A 227 -7.26 0.99 15.62
CA ASN A 227 -8.18 0.29 14.74
C ASN A 227 -7.81 0.45 13.26
N SER A 228 -7.48 1.66 12.80
CA SER A 228 -7.17 1.91 11.38
C SER A 228 -5.78 1.46 10.97
N ALA A 229 -4.79 1.51 11.87
CA ALA A 229 -3.49 0.88 11.68
C ALA A 229 -3.64 -0.65 11.56
N TYR A 230 -4.43 -1.28 12.44
CA TYR A 230 -4.72 -2.71 12.36
C TYR A 230 -5.46 -3.08 11.06
N LYS A 231 -6.48 -2.30 10.68
CA LYS A 231 -7.21 -2.48 9.42
C LYS A 231 -6.29 -2.39 8.20
N THR A 232 -5.38 -1.43 8.20
CA THR A 232 -4.39 -1.24 7.13
C THR A 232 -3.48 -2.47 7.02
N ALA A 233 -2.88 -2.91 8.13
CA ALA A 233 -2.02 -4.08 8.15
C ALA A 233 -2.76 -5.37 7.75
N GLN A 234 -4.01 -5.54 8.19
CA GLN A 234 -4.85 -6.68 7.83
C GLN A 234 -5.14 -6.68 6.32
N ALA A 235 -5.53 -5.53 5.75
CA ALA A 235 -5.81 -5.42 4.31
C ALA A 235 -4.57 -5.75 3.47
N ILE A 236 -3.38 -5.26 3.85
CA ILE A 236 -2.12 -5.58 3.16
C ILE A 236 -1.86 -7.09 3.18
N ASN A 237 -2.01 -7.75 4.33
CA ASN A 237 -1.87 -9.20 4.41
C ASN A 237 -2.90 -9.94 3.54
N ASP A 238 -4.16 -9.52 3.56
CA ASP A 238 -5.24 -10.14 2.79
C ASP A 238 -5.02 -9.98 1.27
N PHE A 239 -4.46 -8.87 0.80
CA PHE A 239 -4.12 -8.67 -0.61
C PHE A 239 -2.89 -9.49 -1.05
N ASN A 240 -1.91 -9.70 -0.14
CA ASN A 240 -0.69 -10.46 -0.42
C ASN A 240 -0.95 -11.98 -0.45
N LYS A 241 -1.66 -12.49 0.57
CA LYS A 241 -1.80 -13.93 0.84
C LYS A 241 -2.99 -14.50 0.08
N GLY A 242 -2.77 -15.46 -0.80
CA GLY A 242 -3.84 -16.09 -1.60
C GLY A 242 -4.42 -15.22 -2.72
N GLU A 243 -4.62 -13.91 -2.50
CA GLU A 243 -5.09 -12.98 -3.55
C GLU A 243 -4.00 -12.58 -4.53
N GLN A 244 -2.75 -12.49 -4.07
CA GLN A 244 -1.57 -12.13 -4.87
C GLN A 244 -1.79 -10.89 -5.77
N LEU A 245 -2.46 -9.88 -5.22
CA LEU A 245 -2.77 -8.65 -5.94
C LEU A 245 -1.61 -7.65 -5.87
N PRO A 246 -1.41 -6.80 -6.89
CA PRO A 246 -0.68 -5.56 -6.69
C PRO A 246 -1.46 -4.63 -5.76
N LEU A 247 -0.78 -3.68 -5.13
CA LEU A 247 -1.36 -2.76 -4.15
C LEU A 247 -1.19 -1.30 -4.57
N MET A 248 -2.26 -0.52 -4.47
CA MET A 248 -2.25 0.94 -4.59
C MET A 248 -2.62 1.58 -3.26
N ILE A 249 -1.71 2.38 -2.70
CA ILE A 249 -1.91 3.15 -1.47
C ILE A 249 -2.01 4.63 -1.84
N PHE A 250 -3.21 5.19 -1.77
CA PHE A 250 -3.45 6.64 -1.88
C PHE A 250 -3.14 7.30 -0.54
N ALA A 251 -1.89 7.68 -0.35
CA ALA A 251 -1.38 8.20 0.91
C ALA A 251 -1.85 9.64 1.16
N ASN A 252 -2.42 9.87 2.35
CA ASN A 252 -2.85 11.17 2.83
C ASN A 252 -2.92 11.19 4.37
N TRP A 253 -1.81 10.86 5.03
CA TRP A 253 -1.72 10.78 6.50
C TRP A 253 -0.79 11.85 7.08
N ARG A 254 -1.29 12.59 8.06
CA ARG A 254 -0.52 13.53 8.89
C ARG A 254 0.30 12.85 9.98
N GLY A 255 0.04 11.58 10.23
CA GLY A 255 0.75 10.80 11.24
C GLY A 255 -0.13 9.78 11.95
N PHE A 256 0.41 9.26 13.04
CA PHE A 256 -0.29 8.43 14.01
C PHE A 256 -0.87 9.29 15.13
N SER A 257 -2.00 8.86 15.71
CA SER A 257 -2.50 9.48 16.92
C SER A 257 -1.53 9.25 18.08
N GLY A 258 -0.91 10.33 18.56
CA GLY A 258 0.01 10.33 19.69
C GLY A 258 -0.64 10.58 21.05
N GLY A 259 -1.98 10.62 21.12
CA GLY A 259 -2.70 10.86 22.37
C GLY A 259 -2.51 9.73 23.38
N GLN A 260 -2.54 10.05 24.69
CA GLN A 260 -2.32 9.08 25.77
C GLN A 260 -3.20 7.83 25.65
N ARG A 261 -4.49 8.00 25.31
CA ARG A 261 -5.42 6.89 25.14
C ARG A 261 -5.02 5.96 23.99
N ASP A 262 -4.63 6.50 22.85
CA ASP A 262 -4.33 5.70 21.66
C ASP A 262 -2.95 5.03 21.78
N MET A 263 -2.02 5.68 22.50
CA MET A 263 -0.77 5.07 22.96
C MET A 263 -1.02 3.90 23.92
N TYR A 264 -1.92 4.08 24.90
CA TYR A 264 -2.33 3.02 25.81
C TYR A 264 -3.02 1.87 25.06
N ASN A 265 -3.83 2.20 24.05
CA ASN A 265 -4.46 1.25 23.14
C ASN A 265 -3.52 0.74 22.04
N GLU A 266 -2.21 0.76 22.31
CA GLU A 266 -1.19 0.00 21.58
C GLU A 266 -0.99 0.40 20.11
N ILE A 267 -1.25 1.66 19.75
CA ILE A 267 -1.04 2.18 18.38
C ILE A 267 0.33 1.80 17.79
N LEU A 268 1.38 1.78 18.61
CA LEU A 268 2.73 1.42 18.16
C LEU A 268 2.83 -0.03 17.68
N LYS A 269 2.12 -0.97 18.33
CA LYS A 269 2.10 -2.38 17.89
C LYS A 269 1.41 -2.51 16.52
N TYR A 270 0.30 -1.81 16.34
CA TYR A 270 -0.43 -1.84 15.07
C TYR A 270 0.30 -1.09 13.95
N GLY A 271 1.03 -0.03 14.29
CA GLY A 271 1.93 0.66 13.36
C GLY A 271 3.06 -0.23 12.86
N SER A 272 3.68 -1.05 13.72
CA SER A 272 4.72 -1.99 13.28
C SER A 272 4.18 -3.08 12.36
N TYR A 273 2.94 -3.53 12.54
CA TYR A 273 2.34 -4.53 11.66
C TYR A 273 2.18 -4.06 10.21
N ILE A 274 2.09 -2.75 9.96
CA ILE A 274 2.10 -2.20 8.59
C ILE A 274 3.46 -2.49 7.92
N VAL A 275 4.56 -2.27 8.66
CA VAL A 275 5.93 -2.55 8.20
C VAL A 275 6.15 -4.05 7.98
N ASP A 276 5.68 -4.89 8.90
CA ASP A 276 5.77 -6.35 8.76
C ASP A 276 4.99 -6.85 7.53
N ALA A 277 3.82 -6.27 7.27
CA ALA A 277 2.99 -6.64 6.12
C ALA A 277 3.58 -6.19 4.78
N LEU A 278 4.20 -4.99 4.72
CA LEU A 278 4.82 -4.47 3.50
C LEU A 278 6.17 -5.12 3.19
N SER A 279 7.00 -5.39 4.21
CA SER A 279 8.28 -6.08 4.06
C SER A 279 8.13 -7.50 3.51
N SER A 280 7.02 -8.17 3.84
CA SER A 280 6.69 -9.51 3.33
C SER A 280 5.83 -9.52 2.06
N TYR A 281 5.52 -8.34 1.50
CA TYR A 281 4.69 -8.21 0.30
C TYR A 281 5.43 -8.69 -0.96
N LYS A 282 4.79 -9.50 -1.80
CA LYS A 282 5.43 -10.20 -2.93
C LYS A 282 4.97 -9.72 -4.32
N GLN A 283 4.18 -8.67 -4.38
CA GLN A 283 3.67 -8.07 -5.61
C GLN A 283 4.01 -6.57 -5.64
N PRO A 284 3.94 -5.91 -6.81
CA PRO A 284 4.20 -4.47 -6.88
C PRO A 284 3.27 -3.65 -5.96
N VAL A 285 3.86 -2.74 -5.19
CA VAL A 285 3.16 -1.81 -4.29
C VAL A 285 3.46 -0.40 -4.75
N PHE A 286 2.42 0.38 -4.97
CA PHE A 286 2.50 1.77 -5.41
C PHE A 286 1.94 2.66 -4.31
N VAL A 287 2.80 3.52 -3.74
CA VAL A 287 2.38 4.54 -2.79
C VAL A 287 2.28 5.86 -3.54
N TYR A 288 1.10 6.47 -3.57
CA TYR A 288 0.87 7.72 -4.27
C TYR A 288 0.29 8.77 -3.33
N VAL A 289 1.06 9.83 -3.06
CA VAL A 289 0.57 10.98 -2.28
C VAL A 289 -0.35 11.82 -3.18
N VAL A 290 -1.63 11.86 -2.82
CA VAL A 290 -2.71 12.45 -3.64
C VAL A 290 -2.62 13.98 -3.73
N PRO A 291 -3.33 14.63 -4.69
CA PRO A 291 -3.40 16.08 -4.79
C PRO A 291 -3.88 16.71 -3.51
N ASN A 292 -3.18 17.76 -3.07
CA ASN A 292 -3.45 18.44 -1.80
C ASN A 292 -3.42 17.51 -0.56
N GLY A 293 -2.96 16.27 -0.73
CA GLY A 293 -2.74 15.32 0.34
C GLY A 293 -1.35 15.49 0.92
N GLU A 294 -1.20 14.98 2.14
CA GLU A 294 0.04 15.08 2.89
C GLU A 294 0.51 13.73 3.41
N LEU A 295 1.82 13.52 3.47
CA LEU A 295 2.42 12.35 4.11
C LEU A 295 3.50 12.82 5.09
N ARG A 296 3.23 12.71 6.39
CA ARG A 296 4.05 13.33 7.44
C ARG A 296 4.60 12.35 8.47
N GLY A 297 5.80 12.66 8.95
CA GLY A 297 6.39 12.03 10.14
C GLY A 297 6.38 10.51 10.11
N GLY A 298 5.87 9.89 11.18
CA GLY A 298 5.80 8.44 11.30
C GLY A 298 4.95 7.77 10.21
N ALA A 299 3.99 8.48 9.60
CA ALA A 299 3.20 7.90 8.54
C ALA A 299 4.01 7.66 7.26
N TRP A 300 4.98 8.52 6.94
CA TRP A 300 5.95 8.27 5.87
C TRP A 300 6.79 7.02 6.18
N VAL A 301 7.31 6.94 7.40
CA VAL A 301 8.25 5.89 7.83
C VAL A 301 7.68 4.49 7.58
N VAL A 302 6.40 4.27 7.87
CA VAL A 302 5.79 2.93 7.76
C VAL A 302 5.38 2.53 6.34
N VAL A 303 5.46 3.43 5.35
CA VAL A 303 5.15 3.15 3.93
C VAL A 303 6.29 3.53 2.98
N ASP A 304 7.48 3.76 3.52
CA ASP A 304 8.65 4.11 2.73
C ASP A 304 9.09 2.94 1.82
N PRO A 305 9.48 3.18 0.55
CA PRO A 305 9.89 2.11 -0.35
C PRO A 305 11.06 1.27 0.16
N THR A 306 11.93 1.83 1.02
CA THR A 306 13.08 1.10 1.59
C THR A 306 12.68 -0.08 2.49
N ILE A 307 11.41 -0.15 2.92
CA ILE A 307 10.87 -1.34 3.61
C ILE A 307 10.93 -2.57 2.70
N ASN A 308 10.71 -2.39 1.39
CA ASN A 308 10.73 -3.45 0.39
C ASN A 308 11.07 -2.85 -0.98
N GLU A 309 12.34 -2.47 -1.17
CA GLU A 309 12.85 -1.78 -2.37
C GLU A 309 12.56 -2.53 -3.67
N ASP A 310 12.45 -3.85 -3.55
CA ASP A 310 12.14 -4.76 -4.63
C ASP A 310 10.75 -4.54 -5.22
N MET A 311 9.77 -4.31 -4.36
CA MET A 311 8.34 -4.31 -4.72
C MET A 311 7.69 -2.94 -4.61
N MET A 312 8.21 -2.05 -3.75
CA MET A 312 7.58 -0.76 -3.44
C MET A 312 8.12 0.37 -4.32
N GLU A 313 7.23 1.21 -4.81
CA GLU A 313 7.53 2.45 -5.50
C GLU A 313 6.67 3.58 -4.93
N MET A 314 7.28 4.75 -4.70
CA MET A 314 6.56 5.93 -4.20
C MET A 314 6.53 7.06 -5.23
N TYR A 315 5.37 7.69 -5.31
CA TYR A 315 5.04 8.81 -6.18
C TYR A 315 4.34 9.90 -5.37
N ALA A 316 4.45 11.14 -5.83
CA ALA A 316 3.76 12.25 -5.20
C ALA A 316 3.11 13.13 -6.26
N ASP A 317 1.92 13.63 -5.99
CA ASP A 317 1.30 14.64 -6.85
C ASP A 317 2.09 15.97 -6.74
N LYS A 318 2.16 16.74 -7.82
CA LYS A 318 2.82 18.07 -7.82
C LYS A 318 2.26 19.02 -6.77
N ARG A 319 1.01 18.86 -6.35
CA ARG A 319 0.33 19.68 -5.33
C ARG A 319 0.42 19.09 -3.92
N SER A 320 0.93 17.87 -3.77
CA SER A 320 1.06 17.21 -2.47
C SER A 320 2.15 17.84 -1.58
N ARG A 321 2.16 17.43 -0.30
CA ARG A 321 3.22 17.77 0.65
C ARG A 321 3.74 16.56 1.40
N ALA A 322 5.02 16.57 1.74
CA ALA A 322 5.58 15.59 2.66
C ALA A 322 6.77 16.15 3.43
N GLY A 323 6.87 15.78 4.69
CA GLY A 323 7.91 16.27 5.59
C GLY A 323 7.85 15.58 6.94
N VAL A 324 8.81 15.88 7.81
CA VAL A 324 8.88 15.27 9.15
C VAL A 324 7.74 15.76 10.04
N LEU A 325 7.43 17.06 9.98
CA LEU A 325 6.35 17.70 10.71
C LEU A 325 5.57 18.60 9.75
N GLU A 326 4.40 19.06 10.19
CA GLU A 326 3.68 20.15 9.52
C GLU A 326 4.51 21.45 9.58
N PRO A 327 4.37 22.36 8.60
CA PRO A 327 5.11 23.62 8.54
C PRO A 327 5.02 24.45 9.83
N GLU A 328 3.83 24.49 10.45
CA GLU A 328 3.57 25.15 11.73
C GLU A 328 4.47 24.59 12.85
N GLY A 329 4.53 23.26 12.98
CA GLY A 329 5.38 22.60 13.97
C GLY A 329 6.87 22.80 13.71
N ILE A 330 7.30 22.88 12.44
CA ILE A 330 8.69 23.21 12.10
C ILE A 330 9.04 24.64 12.54
N VAL A 331 8.15 25.61 12.32
CA VAL A 331 8.36 27.01 12.72
C VAL A 331 8.46 27.13 14.23
N GLU A 332 7.60 26.45 14.99
CA GLU A 332 7.66 26.43 16.46
C GLU A 332 8.97 25.89 17.02
N ILE A 333 9.60 24.92 16.34
CA ILE A 333 10.83 24.30 16.81
C ILE A 333 12.07 25.05 16.32
N LYS A 334 12.12 25.39 15.02
CA LYS A 334 13.33 25.85 14.32
C LYS A 334 13.33 27.34 13.97
N PHE A 335 12.17 27.98 13.85
CA PHE A 335 12.04 29.38 13.44
C PHE A 335 11.30 30.19 14.51
N ARG A 336 11.84 30.15 15.73
CA ARG A 336 11.24 30.78 16.93
C ARG A 336 11.33 32.31 16.86
N LYS A 337 10.80 32.98 17.88
CA LYS A 337 10.78 34.45 17.98
C LYS A 337 12.12 35.10 17.64
N ALA A 338 13.25 34.56 18.12
CA ALA A 338 14.57 35.12 17.83
C ALA A 338 14.89 35.16 16.32
N GLN A 339 14.60 34.09 15.58
CA GLN A 339 14.79 34.03 14.13
C GLN A 339 13.81 34.94 13.37
N LEU A 340 12.57 35.06 13.86
CA LEU A 340 11.59 36.01 13.32
C LEU A 340 12.08 37.45 13.47
N LEU A 341 12.54 37.85 14.65
CA LEU A 341 13.08 39.19 14.91
C LEU A 341 14.33 39.48 14.05
N ALA A 342 15.26 38.53 13.94
CA ALA A 342 16.42 38.67 13.06
C ALA A 342 16.01 38.84 11.58
N THR A 343 14.90 38.22 11.17
CA THR A 343 14.35 38.37 9.82
C THR A 343 13.67 39.72 9.64
N MET A 344 12.98 40.24 10.66
CA MET A 344 12.44 41.61 10.69
C MET A 344 13.56 42.64 10.57
N GLU A 345 14.66 42.47 11.31
CA GLU A 345 15.84 43.35 11.23
C GLU A 345 16.47 43.35 9.84
N ARG A 346 16.46 42.21 9.15
CA ARG A 346 17.00 42.09 7.80
C ARG A 346 16.09 42.69 6.72
N LEU A 347 14.77 42.55 6.85
CA LEU A 347 13.81 42.83 5.77
C LEU A 347 12.95 44.09 5.99
N ASP A 348 12.66 44.48 7.24
CA ASP A 348 11.87 45.69 7.55
C ASP A 348 12.79 46.88 7.86
N GLU A 349 12.75 47.88 6.98
CA GLU A 349 13.61 49.06 7.08
C GLU A 349 13.36 49.88 8.35
N LYS A 350 12.10 50.01 8.77
CA LYS A 350 11.72 50.74 10.00
C LYS A 350 12.24 50.03 11.24
N TYR A 351 12.03 48.73 11.35
CA TYR A 351 12.51 47.92 12.47
C TYR A 351 14.05 47.96 12.56
N ARG A 352 14.74 47.81 11.43
CA ARG A 352 16.21 47.93 11.35
C ARG A 352 16.72 49.29 11.83
N THR A 353 16.06 50.38 11.42
CA THR A 353 16.45 51.74 11.81
C THR A 353 16.21 51.98 13.30
N LEU A 354 15.07 51.53 13.84
CA LEU A 354 14.76 51.61 15.27
C LEU A 354 15.73 50.77 16.10
N LYS A 355 16.10 49.59 15.61
CA LYS A 355 17.04 48.69 16.26
C LYS A 355 18.46 49.27 16.31
N HIS A 356 18.95 49.82 15.19
CA HIS A 356 20.24 50.51 15.14
C HIS A 356 20.26 51.74 16.06
N LYS A 357 19.16 52.50 16.15
CA LYS A 357 19.04 53.59 17.13
C LYS A 357 19.07 53.05 18.56
N TYR A 358 18.33 51.98 18.87
CA TYR A 358 18.32 51.40 20.21
C TYR A 358 19.69 50.85 20.68
N ASP A 359 20.49 50.35 19.73
CA ASP A 359 21.82 49.80 19.97
C ASP A 359 22.92 50.88 20.02
N ASP A 360 22.64 52.12 19.61
CA ASP A 360 23.54 53.26 19.75
C ASP A 360 23.69 53.66 21.23
N THR A 361 24.94 53.64 21.73
CA THR A 361 25.28 53.87 23.14
C THR A 361 25.27 55.35 23.54
N SER A 362 25.11 56.26 22.58
CA SER A 362 25.13 57.72 22.80
C SER A 362 23.78 58.32 23.22
N LEU A 363 22.68 57.55 23.17
CA LEU A 363 21.32 58.03 23.44
C LEU A 363 21.00 58.18 24.94
N ALA A 364 20.36 59.30 25.29
CA ALA A 364 19.87 59.57 26.65
C ALA A 364 18.75 58.59 27.06
N GLY A 365 18.67 58.25 28.36
CA GLY A 365 17.77 57.20 28.85
C GLY A 365 16.28 57.38 28.51
N ALA A 366 15.79 58.62 28.40
CA ALA A 366 14.40 58.90 28.01
C ALA A 366 14.12 58.63 26.53
N GLU A 367 15.05 58.96 25.62
CA GLU A 367 14.92 58.67 24.19
C GLU A 367 15.13 57.18 23.88
N ARG A 368 15.95 56.51 24.69
CA ARG A 368 16.13 55.06 24.57
C ARG A 368 14.86 54.29 24.91
N GLU A 369 14.12 54.71 25.94
CA GLU A 369 12.83 54.10 26.28
C GLU A 369 11.74 54.37 25.25
N THR A 370 11.69 55.57 24.65
CA THR A 370 10.72 55.82 23.56
C THR A 370 11.01 54.96 22.32
N VAL A 371 12.28 54.80 21.93
CA VAL A 371 12.67 53.90 20.83
C VAL A 371 12.34 52.44 21.14
N LYS A 372 12.52 51.99 22.40
CA LYS A 372 12.17 50.63 22.83
C LYS A 372 10.67 50.35 22.74
N VAL A 373 9.83 51.32 23.13
CA VAL A 373 8.37 51.23 22.98
C VAL A 373 8.00 51.11 21.50
N GLN A 374 8.51 52.00 20.65
CA GLN A 374 8.26 51.97 19.20
C GLN A 374 8.73 50.66 18.54
N LEU A 375 9.87 50.13 18.99
CA LEU A 375 10.41 48.85 18.52
C LEU A 375 9.47 47.71 18.91
N THR A 376 8.99 47.68 20.15
CA THR A 376 8.05 46.66 20.64
C THR A 376 6.70 46.73 19.93
N GLU A 377 6.18 47.93 19.66
CA GLU A 377 4.95 48.13 18.88
C GLU A 377 5.11 47.59 17.45
N ARG A 378 6.24 47.88 16.80
CA ARG A 378 6.54 47.38 15.46
C ARG A 378 6.70 45.86 15.43
N GLU A 379 7.29 45.25 16.47
CA GLU A 379 7.36 43.78 16.60
C GLU A 379 5.95 43.17 16.67
N GLN A 380 5.07 43.74 17.48
CA GLN A 380 3.70 43.24 17.64
C GLN A 380 2.89 43.37 16.35
N GLU A 381 3.05 44.48 15.63
CA GLU A 381 2.41 44.71 14.33
C GLU A 381 2.87 43.68 13.28
N LEU A 382 4.18 43.41 13.22
CA LEU A 382 4.78 42.55 12.20
C LEU A 382 4.73 41.06 12.54
N MET A 383 4.56 40.67 13.80
CA MET A 383 4.64 39.27 14.22
C MET A 383 3.72 38.33 13.42
N PRO A 384 2.42 38.64 13.22
CA PRO A 384 1.52 37.72 12.53
C PRO A 384 1.94 37.45 11.07
N ILE A 385 2.35 38.49 10.34
CA ILE A 385 2.74 38.33 8.93
C ILE A 385 4.09 37.61 8.79
N TYR A 386 5.07 37.89 9.67
CA TYR A 386 6.35 37.19 9.65
C TYR A 386 6.20 35.73 10.07
N GLN A 387 5.28 35.42 10.99
CA GLN A 387 4.95 34.04 11.33
C GLN A 387 4.36 33.30 10.12
N GLN A 388 3.41 33.92 9.39
CA GLN A 388 2.87 33.35 8.17
C GLN A 388 3.94 33.17 7.07
N MET A 389 4.86 34.13 6.92
CA MET A 389 6.00 34.00 5.99
C MET A 389 6.93 32.85 6.39
N ALA A 390 7.18 32.66 7.69
CA ALA A 390 7.99 31.54 8.18
C ALA A 390 7.30 30.20 7.92
N ILE A 391 5.98 30.11 8.08
CA ILE A 391 5.19 28.91 7.75
C ILE A 391 5.29 28.62 6.25
N GLN A 392 5.11 29.63 5.39
CA GLN A 392 5.27 29.46 3.94
C GLN A 392 6.70 29.05 3.56
N PHE A 393 7.71 29.61 4.23
CA PHE A 393 9.10 29.22 4.03
C PHE A 393 9.34 27.76 4.43
N ALA A 394 8.76 27.29 5.54
CA ALA A 394 8.80 25.88 5.93
C ALA A 394 8.07 24.99 4.89
N ASP A 395 6.87 25.37 4.42
CA ASP A 395 6.11 24.62 3.41
C ASP A 395 6.88 24.41 2.09
N LEU A 396 7.72 25.38 1.68
CA LEU A 396 8.57 25.22 0.49
C LEU A 396 9.55 24.06 0.59
N HIS A 397 9.90 23.62 1.81
CA HIS A 397 10.74 22.46 2.04
C HIS A 397 9.97 21.13 1.90
N ASP A 398 8.65 21.16 1.83
CA ASP A 398 7.82 19.95 1.85
C ASP A 398 7.24 19.61 0.47
N THR A 399 7.75 20.26 -0.58
CA THR A 399 7.24 20.13 -1.95
C THR A 399 7.69 18.83 -2.64
N ALA A 400 6.87 18.33 -3.57
CA ALA A 400 7.20 17.16 -4.40
C ALA A 400 8.50 17.33 -5.20
N GLY A 401 8.83 18.56 -5.60
CA GLY A 401 10.11 18.87 -6.26
C GLY A 401 11.31 18.54 -5.37
N ARG A 402 11.24 18.84 -4.07
CA ARG A 402 12.32 18.48 -3.14
C ARG A 402 12.38 16.97 -2.89
N MET A 403 11.23 16.30 -2.78
CA MET A 403 11.18 14.84 -2.66
C MET A 403 11.90 14.17 -3.83
N LYS A 404 11.58 14.57 -5.07
CA LYS A 404 12.24 14.07 -6.28
C LYS A 404 13.73 14.39 -6.31
N ALA A 405 14.11 15.63 -5.97
CA ALA A 405 15.52 16.04 -5.93
C ALA A 405 16.35 15.29 -4.86
N LYS A 406 15.70 14.74 -3.83
CA LYS A 406 16.33 13.90 -2.80
C LYS A 406 16.22 12.40 -3.09
N GLY A 407 15.60 12.01 -4.20
CA GLY A 407 15.45 10.61 -4.60
C GLY A 407 14.53 9.78 -3.71
N THR A 408 13.63 10.43 -2.94
CA THR A 408 12.71 9.71 -2.03
C THR A 408 11.42 9.27 -2.72
N ILE A 409 11.13 9.82 -3.91
CA ILE A 409 10.05 9.40 -4.81
C ILE A 409 10.62 9.21 -6.21
N ARG A 410 9.98 8.35 -7.01
CA ARG A 410 10.39 8.10 -8.40
C ARG A 410 10.03 9.29 -9.29
N GLU A 411 8.78 9.75 -9.24
CA GLU A 411 8.29 10.80 -10.13
C GLU A 411 7.24 11.69 -9.44
N ALA A 412 7.21 12.97 -9.83
CA ALA A 412 6.19 13.93 -9.41
C ALA A 412 5.09 14.01 -10.48
N LEU A 413 3.95 13.38 -10.21
CA LEU A 413 2.87 13.18 -11.18
C LEU A 413 1.84 14.31 -11.12
N ASP A 414 1.07 14.44 -12.20
CA ASP A 414 -0.12 15.28 -12.25
C ASP A 414 -1.35 14.39 -12.24
N TRP A 415 -2.23 14.58 -11.27
CA TRP A 415 -3.41 13.73 -11.03
C TRP A 415 -4.25 13.47 -12.28
N THR A 416 -4.52 14.49 -13.07
CA THR A 416 -5.32 14.38 -14.30
C THR A 416 -4.79 13.28 -15.22
N ASN A 417 -3.47 13.06 -15.26
CA ASN A 417 -2.80 12.05 -16.08
C ASN A 417 -2.30 10.82 -15.31
N ALA A 418 -2.50 10.78 -13.99
CA ALA A 418 -1.97 9.71 -13.14
C ALA A 418 -2.52 8.34 -13.54
N ARG A 419 -3.80 8.25 -13.94
CA ARG A 419 -4.42 7.01 -14.44
C ARG A 419 -3.62 6.39 -15.59
N ARG A 420 -3.28 7.19 -16.61
CA ARG A 420 -2.50 6.74 -17.77
C ARG A 420 -1.13 6.23 -17.36
N TYR A 421 -0.44 6.98 -16.52
CA TYR A 421 0.89 6.63 -16.04
C TYR A 421 0.88 5.29 -15.29
N PHE A 422 0.00 5.15 -14.29
CA PHE A 422 -0.07 3.94 -13.49
C PHE A 422 -0.58 2.73 -14.28
N TYR A 423 -1.44 2.90 -15.28
CA TYR A 423 -1.86 1.80 -16.14
C TYR A 423 -0.66 1.10 -16.78
N TRP A 424 0.23 1.86 -17.43
CA TRP A 424 1.42 1.30 -18.07
C TRP A 424 2.42 0.77 -17.03
N ARG A 425 2.65 1.53 -15.95
CA ARG A 425 3.63 1.14 -14.92
C ARG A 425 3.24 -0.15 -14.19
N VAL A 426 1.98 -0.29 -13.79
CA VAL A 426 1.48 -1.49 -13.09
C VAL A 426 1.61 -2.72 -13.99
N ARG A 427 1.15 -2.63 -15.25
CA ARG A 427 1.23 -3.75 -16.20
C ARG A 427 2.67 -4.17 -16.47
N ARG A 428 3.55 -3.20 -16.68
CA ARG A 428 4.99 -3.46 -16.86
C ARG A 428 5.58 -4.15 -15.64
N ARG A 429 5.37 -3.63 -14.43
CA ARG A 429 5.94 -4.24 -13.21
C ARG A 429 5.42 -5.65 -12.99
N LEU A 430 4.13 -5.91 -13.25
CA LEU A 430 3.59 -7.27 -13.23
C LEU A 430 4.30 -8.19 -14.24
N ALA A 431 4.47 -7.75 -15.49
CA ALA A 431 5.16 -8.53 -16.52
C ALA A 431 6.62 -8.84 -16.13
N GLU A 432 7.34 -7.85 -15.61
CA GLU A 432 8.70 -8.01 -15.09
C GLU A 432 8.74 -9.05 -13.97
N GLU A 433 7.87 -8.95 -12.96
CA GLU A 433 7.85 -9.90 -11.83
C GLU A 433 7.46 -11.33 -12.28
N TYR A 434 6.54 -11.47 -13.24
CA TYR A 434 6.19 -12.78 -13.80
C TYR A 434 7.36 -13.40 -14.56
N LEU A 435 8.08 -12.61 -15.37
CA LEU A 435 9.27 -13.11 -16.06
C LEU A 435 10.40 -13.44 -15.08
N ARG A 436 10.62 -12.62 -14.05
CA ARG A 436 11.61 -12.91 -13.00
C ARG A 436 11.35 -14.24 -12.30
N ARG A 437 10.09 -14.54 -11.98
CA ARG A 437 9.70 -15.86 -11.43
C ARG A 437 10.06 -17.02 -12.36
N ARG A 438 9.87 -16.83 -13.68
CA ARG A 438 10.29 -17.83 -14.69
C ARG A 438 11.82 -17.96 -14.77
N ILE A 439 12.56 -16.86 -14.74
CA ILE A 439 14.03 -16.84 -14.74
C ILE A 439 14.57 -17.59 -13.51
N VAL A 440 14.06 -17.31 -12.32
CA VAL A 440 14.48 -17.98 -11.07
C VAL A 440 14.16 -19.48 -11.10
N THR A 441 13.06 -19.87 -11.75
CA THR A 441 12.70 -21.28 -11.93
C THR A 441 13.66 -21.98 -12.90
N ALA A 442 14.05 -21.31 -13.99
CA ALA A 442 14.97 -21.84 -15.00
C ALA A 442 16.42 -21.95 -14.47
N ARG A 443 16.92 -20.91 -13.80
CA ARG A 443 18.27 -20.89 -13.21
C ARG A 443 18.21 -20.39 -11.77
N LYS A 444 18.36 -21.33 -10.84
CA LYS A 444 18.40 -21.05 -9.40
C LYS A 444 19.64 -20.20 -9.07
N GLN A 445 19.58 -19.46 -7.97
CA GLN A 445 20.66 -18.64 -7.40
C GLN A 445 21.01 -17.32 -8.14
N LEU A 446 20.24 -16.89 -9.14
CA LEU A 446 20.41 -15.56 -9.71
C LEU A 446 19.92 -14.47 -8.75
N THR A 447 20.78 -13.51 -8.43
CA THR A 447 20.42 -12.32 -7.65
C THR A 447 19.48 -11.41 -8.45
N ARG A 448 18.69 -10.57 -7.76
CA ARG A 448 17.74 -9.66 -8.44
C ARG A 448 18.45 -8.67 -9.36
N ALA A 449 19.65 -8.21 -8.99
CA ALA A 449 20.46 -7.32 -9.81
C ALA A 449 20.90 -8.00 -11.13
N GLU A 450 21.30 -9.27 -11.07
CA GLU A 450 21.63 -10.05 -12.27
C GLU A 450 20.40 -10.30 -13.14
N GLN A 451 19.25 -10.61 -12.54
CA GLN A 451 17.99 -10.72 -13.27
C GLN A 451 17.65 -9.42 -14.00
N THR A 452 17.80 -8.26 -13.34
CA THR A 452 17.58 -6.95 -13.98
C THR A 452 18.53 -6.72 -15.16
N ARG A 453 19.82 -7.06 -15.01
CA ARG A 453 20.79 -6.94 -16.11
C ARG A 453 20.44 -7.84 -17.29
N LEU A 454 19.99 -9.08 -17.05
CA LEU A 454 19.53 -9.99 -18.10
C LEU A 454 18.35 -9.40 -18.87
N LEU A 455 17.35 -8.88 -18.16
CA LEU A 455 16.19 -8.25 -18.79
C LEU A 455 16.57 -7.05 -19.66
N ILE A 456 17.40 -6.15 -19.13
CA ILE A 456 17.89 -4.98 -19.88
C ILE A 456 18.68 -5.42 -21.12
N ASN A 457 19.51 -6.46 -21.00
CA ASN A 457 20.28 -6.97 -22.12
C ASN A 457 19.37 -7.54 -23.21
N TRP A 458 18.40 -8.40 -22.86
CA TRP A 458 17.44 -8.94 -23.83
C TRP A 458 16.64 -7.86 -24.54
N PHE A 459 16.16 -6.87 -23.79
CA PHE A 459 15.46 -5.71 -24.33
C PHE A 459 16.35 -4.91 -25.31
N GLY A 460 17.63 -4.69 -24.96
CA GLY A 460 18.58 -3.97 -25.80
C GLY A 460 18.97 -4.72 -27.08
N VAL A 461 19.09 -6.05 -27.02
CA VAL A 461 19.37 -6.91 -28.18
C VAL A 461 18.22 -6.84 -29.19
N ASP A 462 16.97 -6.83 -28.73
CA ASP A 462 15.80 -6.84 -29.61
C ASP A 462 15.46 -5.47 -30.21
N ASN A 463 15.72 -4.36 -29.50
CA ASN A 463 15.32 -3.01 -29.93
C ASN A 463 16.46 -2.13 -30.49
N VAL A 464 17.69 -2.66 -30.54
CA VAL A 464 18.90 -2.03 -31.13
C VAL A 464 19.05 -0.54 -30.79
N TYR A 465 19.52 -0.25 -29.57
CA TYR A 465 19.91 1.11 -29.18
C TYR A 465 21.37 1.39 -29.55
N GLY A 466 21.65 2.58 -30.08
CA GLY A 466 23.00 2.96 -30.50
C GLY A 466 23.98 3.19 -29.34
N LYS A 467 23.48 3.63 -28.17
CA LYS A 467 24.28 3.85 -26.96
C LYS A 467 23.64 3.15 -25.76
N GLU A 468 24.47 2.70 -24.83
CA GLU A 468 24.02 2.05 -23.58
C GLU A 468 23.19 3.01 -22.70
N GLU A 469 23.47 4.31 -22.74
CA GLU A 469 22.71 5.34 -22.03
C GLU A 469 21.27 5.45 -22.54
N ASP A 470 21.06 5.38 -23.86
CA ASP A 470 19.74 5.46 -24.49
C ASP A 470 18.90 4.22 -24.11
N LEU A 471 19.53 3.04 -24.09
CA LEU A 471 18.92 1.79 -23.60
C LEU A 471 18.48 1.91 -22.14
N LYS A 472 19.37 2.39 -21.26
CA LYS A 472 19.04 2.56 -19.83
C LYS A 472 17.92 3.58 -19.63
N HIS A 473 17.95 4.70 -20.35
CA HIS A 473 16.91 5.71 -20.27
C HIS A 473 15.55 5.17 -20.76
N ALA A 474 15.52 4.48 -21.90
CA ALA A 474 14.31 3.86 -22.44
C ALA A 474 13.76 2.80 -21.46
N TRP A 475 14.62 1.92 -20.94
CA TRP A 475 14.24 0.97 -19.91
C TRP A 475 13.70 1.66 -18.66
N GLU A 476 14.32 2.71 -18.16
CA GLU A 476 13.89 3.32 -16.89
C GLU A 476 12.62 4.15 -17.00
N HIS A 477 12.38 4.83 -18.11
CA HIS A 477 11.32 5.85 -18.21
C HIS A 477 10.20 5.51 -19.19
N ASN A 478 10.43 4.65 -20.19
CA ASN A 478 9.44 4.34 -21.21
C ASN A 478 8.66 3.06 -20.88
N ASP A 479 7.73 3.16 -19.92
CA ASP A 479 6.96 2.00 -19.46
C ASP A 479 6.13 1.31 -20.57
N ARG A 480 5.69 2.08 -21.57
CA ARG A 480 4.90 1.58 -22.70
C ARG A 480 5.74 0.75 -23.65
N GLU A 481 6.90 1.26 -24.08
CA GLU A 481 7.81 0.57 -25.01
C GLU A 481 8.28 -0.77 -24.42
N VAL A 482 8.63 -0.78 -23.13
CA VAL A 482 9.03 -2.03 -22.44
C VAL A 482 7.89 -3.04 -22.42
N LEU A 483 6.66 -2.60 -22.13
CA LEU A 483 5.50 -3.50 -22.11
C LEU A 483 5.15 -4.03 -23.51
N GLU A 484 5.19 -3.18 -24.53
CA GLU A 484 4.96 -3.58 -25.93
C GLU A 484 6.02 -4.59 -26.40
N TRP A 485 7.27 -4.48 -25.93
CA TRP A 485 8.30 -5.51 -26.15
C TRP A 485 7.93 -6.84 -25.48
N PHE A 486 7.49 -6.84 -24.22
CA PHE A 486 7.05 -8.06 -23.53
C PHE A 486 5.93 -8.79 -24.29
N GLU A 487 4.97 -8.04 -24.85
CA GLU A 487 3.83 -8.60 -25.58
C GLU A 487 4.21 -9.08 -26.98
N SER A 488 4.99 -8.29 -27.73
CA SER A 488 5.34 -8.59 -29.13
C SER A 488 6.44 -9.65 -29.26
N GLN A 489 7.39 -9.69 -28.33
CA GLN A 489 8.53 -10.62 -28.35
C GLN A 489 8.36 -11.83 -27.42
N ALA A 490 7.14 -12.15 -26.98
CA ALA A 490 6.86 -13.24 -26.04
C ALA A 490 7.53 -14.58 -26.44
N GLY A 491 7.47 -14.95 -27.72
CA GLY A 491 8.11 -16.18 -28.22
C GLY A 491 9.64 -16.17 -28.13
N LYS A 492 10.29 -15.02 -28.33
CA LYS A 492 11.75 -14.89 -28.15
C LYS A 492 12.13 -14.93 -26.67
N ILE A 493 11.34 -14.27 -25.81
CA ILE A 493 11.53 -14.31 -24.36
C ILE A 493 11.45 -15.75 -23.85
N ASP A 494 10.52 -16.55 -24.38
CA ASP A 494 10.42 -17.97 -24.07
C ASP A 494 11.68 -18.74 -24.49
N ALA A 495 12.25 -18.43 -25.66
CA ALA A 495 13.52 -19.01 -26.11
C ALA A 495 14.70 -18.61 -25.20
N TYR A 496 14.80 -17.34 -24.79
CA TYR A 496 15.83 -16.89 -23.85
C TYR A 496 15.73 -17.58 -22.49
N VAL A 497 14.51 -17.77 -21.97
CA VAL A 497 14.27 -18.50 -20.72
C VAL A 497 14.63 -19.98 -20.88
N HIS A 498 14.33 -20.59 -22.03
CA HIS A 498 14.72 -21.96 -22.32
C HIS A 498 16.24 -22.13 -22.38
N GLU A 499 16.95 -21.22 -23.05
CA GLU A 499 18.41 -21.21 -23.08
C GLU A 499 19.02 -21.08 -21.68
N LEU A 500 18.50 -20.16 -20.86
CA LEU A 500 18.89 -20.04 -19.46
C LEU A 500 18.65 -21.32 -18.66
N SER A 501 17.55 -22.03 -18.94
CA SER A 501 17.25 -23.32 -18.30
C SER A 501 18.31 -24.36 -18.67
N SER A 502 18.68 -24.46 -19.95
CA SER A 502 19.75 -25.35 -20.41
C SER A 502 21.10 -25.02 -19.75
N GLN A 503 21.45 -23.74 -19.65
CA GLN A 503 22.65 -23.28 -18.93
C GLN A 503 22.56 -23.64 -17.43
N GLY A 504 21.41 -23.45 -16.80
CA GLY A 504 21.19 -23.79 -15.40
C GLY A 504 21.33 -25.29 -15.09
N VAL A 505 20.90 -26.16 -16.02
CA VAL A 505 21.13 -27.62 -15.92
C VAL A 505 22.61 -27.94 -16.07
N ALA A 506 23.30 -27.33 -17.03
CA ALA A 506 24.74 -27.52 -17.21
C ALA A 506 25.53 -27.12 -15.95
N ASP A 507 25.21 -25.97 -15.34
CA ASP A 507 25.80 -25.50 -14.08
C ASP A 507 25.55 -26.50 -12.94
N GLN A 508 24.36 -27.11 -12.86
CA GLN A 508 24.06 -28.11 -11.84
C GLN A 508 24.91 -29.37 -12.03
N VAL A 509 25.05 -29.88 -13.25
CA VAL A 509 25.92 -31.03 -13.54
C VAL A 509 27.37 -30.71 -13.21
N TYR A 510 27.84 -29.51 -13.57
CA TYR A 510 29.18 -29.04 -13.26
C TYR A 510 29.44 -28.96 -11.75
N ASN A 511 28.50 -28.40 -10.99
CA ASN A 511 28.60 -28.33 -9.52
C ASN A 511 28.53 -29.71 -8.87
N LEU A 512 27.68 -30.60 -9.36
CA LEU A 512 27.63 -31.99 -8.90
C LEU A 512 28.95 -32.72 -9.13
N TYR A 513 29.59 -32.51 -10.28
CA TYR A 513 30.91 -33.08 -10.59
C TYR A 513 31.99 -32.64 -9.59
N HIS A 514 31.94 -31.38 -9.14
CA HIS A 514 32.86 -30.87 -8.12
C HIS A 514 32.56 -31.42 -6.73
N SER A 515 31.31 -31.80 -6.45
CA SER A 515 30.91 -32.39 -5.17
C SER A 515 31.17 -33.90 -5.07
N ASP A 516 30.86 -34.66 -6.13
CA ASP A 516 31.07 -36.11 -6.21
C ASP A 516 31.42 -36.49 -7.66
N ARG A 517 32.73 -36.51 -7.90
CA ARG A 517 33.28 -36.85 -9.20
C ARG A 517 32.94 -38.28 -9.63
N THR A 518 32.99 -39.24 -8.70
CA THR A 518 32.80 -40.66 -8.97
C THR A 518 31.33 -40.94 -9.33
N GLY A 519 30.40 -40.34 -8.58
CA GLY A 519 28.96 -40.45 -8.86
C GLY A 519 28.58 -39.89 -10.22
N VAL A 520 29.13 -38.74 -10.61
CA VAL A 520 28.83 -38.12 -11.92
C VAL A 520 29.41 -38.94 -13.07
N VAL A 521 30.64 -39.46 -12.96
CA VAL A 521 31.22 -40.33 -14.01
C VAL A 521 30.38 -41.60 -14.19
N ALA A 522 29.96 -42.26 -13.10
CA ALA A 522 29.09 -43.43 -13.17
C ALA A 522 27.70 -43.10 -13.76
N ALA A 523 27.19 -41.88 -13.55
CA ALA A 523 25.95 -41.43 -14.18
C ALA A 523 26.13 -41.23 -15.70
N PHE A 524 27.26 -40.67 -16.14
CA PHE A 524 27.57 -40.52 -17.57
C PHE A 524 27.66 -41.86 -18.29
N GLU A 525 28.25 -42.89 -17.68
CA GLU A 525 28.28 -44.25 -18.25
C GLU A 525 26.86 -44.77 -18.55
N ARG A 526 25.94 -44.63 -17.58
CA ARG A 526 24.53 -45.01 -17.76
C ARG A 526 23.80 -44.19 -18.83
N ILE A 527 24.13 -42.91 -18.96
CA ILE A 527 23.55 -42.03 -19.99
C ILE A 527 24.02 -42.47 -21.37
N VAL A 528 25.32 -42.71 -21.54
CA VAL A 528 25.88 -43.18 -22.81
C VAL A 528 25.23 -44.49 -23.23
N ASP A 529 24.95 -45.42 -22.32
CA ASP A 529 24.27 -46.68 -22.65
C ASP A 529 22.86 -46.48 -23.26
N GLN A 530 22.15 -45.41 -22.88
CA GLN A 530 20.80 -45.11 -23.38
C GLN A 530 20.76 -44.35 -24.71
N LEU A 531 21.89 -43.80 -25.17
CA LEU A 531 21.97 -43.07 -26.43
C LEU A 531 21.82 -43.99 -27.64
N THR A 532 21.19 -43.47 -28.69
CA THR A 532 21.12 -44.13 -30.00
C THR A 532 22.51 -44.21 -30.66
N PRO A 533 22.73 -45.13 -31.63
CA PRO A 533 24.01 -45.23 -32.34
C PRO A 533 24.45 -43.93 -33.03
N GLU A 534 23.50 -43.14 -33.54
CA GLU A 534 23.76 -41.83 -34.17
C GLU A 534 24.23 -40.81 -33.12
N GLU A 535 23.54 -40.68 -31.98
CA GLU A 535 23.92 -39.78 -30.89
C GLU A 535 25.27 -40.16 -30.26
N LYS A 536 25.58 -41.45 -30.15
CA LYS A 536 26.90 -41.93 -29.70
C LYS A 536 28.02 -41.49 -30.63
N THR A 537 27.77 -41.56 -31.94
CA THR A 537 28.73 -41.13 -32.96
C THR A 537 28.96 -39.63 -32.87
N ASP A 538 27.89 -38.83 -32.81
CA ASP A 538 27.96 -37.37 -32.62
C ASP A 538 28.72 -36.97 -31.35
N LEU A 539 28.44 -37.65 -30.23
CA LEU A 539 29.13 -37.43 -28.96
C LEU A 539 30.63 -37.72 -29.10
N LEU A 540 31.01 -38.84 -29.71
CA LEU A 540 32.41 -39.20 -29.96
C LEU A 540 33.12 -38.19 -30.86
N THR A 541 32.45 -37.66 -31.88
CA THR A 541 32.99 -36.60 -32.75
C THR A 541 33.22 -35.29 -32.00
N LYS A 542 32.32 -34.92 -31.09
CA LYS A 542 32.50 -33.74 -30.22
C LYS A 542 33.67 -33.93 -29.26
N PHE A 543 33.82 -35.12 -28.64
CA PHE A 543 34.95 -35.41 -27.77
C PHE A 543 36.28 -35.50 -28.51
N SER A 544 36.32 -36.05 -29.73
CA SER A 544 37.54 -36.10 -30.53
C SER A 544 38.00 -34.72 -30.99
N SER A 545 37.08 -33.77 -31.19
CA SER A 545 37.41 -32.36 -31.46
C SER A 545 37.96 -31.60 -30.24
N LEU A 546 37.73 -32.11 -29.02
CA LEU A 546 38.24 -31.56 -27.76
C LEU A 546 39.56 -32.21 -27.31
N ALA A 547 39.94 -33.33 -27.92
CA ALA A 547 41.20 -34.02 -27.65
C ALA A 547 42.35 -33.33 -28.39
N VAL A 548 42.98 -32.36 -27.72
CA VAL A 548 44.34 -31.86 -28.03
C VAL A 548 45.31 -32.44 -27.01
#